data_AF-A0A529MJJ9-F1
#
_entry.id   AF-A0A529MJJ9-F1
#
_cell.length_a   1.000
_cell.length_b   1.000
_cell.length_c   1.000
_cell.angle_alpha   90.00
_cell.angle_beta   90.00
_cell.angle_gamma   90.00
#
_symmetry.space_group_name_H-M   'P 1'
#
loop_
_entity.id
_entity.type
_entity.pdbx_description
1 polymer ?
#
loop_
_entity_poly.entity_id
_entity_poly.type
_entity_poly.pdbx_seq_one_letter_code
_entity_poly.pdbx_strand_id
1 'polypeptide(L)'
;MTISRRDLLGYGAAAIGATALGLPKAAKAAGELTIAYNVNLPSWDPTTGPSAVNPTIQGLYQSVFDQFIPQKPDLSFTPGLLTEWGW
;
A
#
# COMPACT_ATOMS: atom_id res chain seq x y z
N MET A 1 -50.63 -0.32 11.89
CA MET A 1 -49.79 0.59 11.09
C MET A 1 -49.64 -0.01 9.70
N THR A 2 -50.08 0.67 8.65
CA THR A 2 -49.99 0.17 7.26
C THR A 2 -48.72 0.70 6.62
N ILE A 3 -47.79 -0.19 6.26
CA ILE A 3 -46.56 0.17 5.57
C ILE A 3 -46.86 0.41 4.09
N SER A 4 -46.51 1.58 3.55
CA SER A 4 -46.68 1.87 2.13
C SER A 4 -45.52 1.32 1.29
N ARG A 5 -45.72 1.16 -0.02
CA ARG A 5 -44.66 0.72 -0.96
C ARG A 5 -43.42 1.62 -0.90
N ARG A 6 -43.61 2.92 -0.68
CA ARG A 6 -42.51 3.89 -0.57
C ARG A 6 -41.72 3.68 0.73
N ASP A 7 -42.40 3.39 1.83
CA ASP A 7 -41.74 3.14 3.12
C ASP A 7 -40.94 1.83 3.07
N LEU A 8 -41.49 0.80 2.43
CA LEU A 8 -40.78 -0.45 2.18
C LEU A 8 -39.49 -0.24 1.38
N LEU A 9 -39.55 0.55 0.29
CA LEU A 9 -38.37 0.89 -0.51
C LEU A 9 -37.36 1.73 0.28
N GLY A 10 -37.82 2.69 1.08
CA GLY A 10 -36.97 3.53 1.92
C GLY A 10 -36.22 2.72 2.98
N TYR A 11 -36.93 1.82 3.69
CA TYR A 11 -36.31 0.92 4.66
C TYR A 11 -35.36 -0.08 4.00
N GLY A 12 -35.72 -0.62 2.83
CA GLY A 12 -34.85 -1.51 2.06
C GLY A 12 -33.54 -0.82 1.65
N ALA A 13 -33.61 0.40 1.12
CA ALA A 13 -32.43 1.17 0.75
C ALA A 13 -31.57 1.53 1.97
N ALA A 14 -32.18 1.90 3.11
CA ALA A 14 -31.48 2.19 4.35
C ALA A 14 -30.76 0.94 4.90
N ALA A 15 -31.40 -0.23 4.85
CA ALA A 15 -30.79 -1.49 5.27
C ALA A 15 -29.59 -1.88 4.37
N ILE A 16 -29.70 -1.71 3.05
CA ILE A 16 -28.59 -1.95 2.12
C ILE A 16 -27.45 -0.95 2.36
N GLY A 17 -27.76 0.33 2.56
CA GLY A 17 -26.75 1.35 2.87
C GLY A 17 -26.02 1.07 4.19
N ALA A 18 -26.74 0.68 5.24
CA ALA A 18 -26.17 0.34 6.53
C ALA A 18 -25.25 -0.90 6.46
N THR A 19 -25.64 -1.91 5.67
CA THR A 19 -24.79 -3.09 5.44
C THR A 19 -23.54 -2.76 4.64
N ALA A 20 -23.62 -1.83 3.68
CA ALA A 20 -22.47 -1.39 2.89
C ALA A 20 -21.40 -0.66 3.72
N LEU A 21 -21.77 0.06 4.79
CA LEU A 21 -20.83 0.70 5.72
C LEU A 21 -19.98 -0.30 6.51
N GLY A 22 -20.50 -1.52 6.72
CA GLY A 22 -19.80 -2.60 7.42
C GLY A 22 -19.03 -3.55 6.51
N LEU A 23 -19.10 -3.38 5.18
CA LEU A 23 -18.36 -4.24 4.26
C LEU A 23 -16.86 -3.97 4.36
N PRO A 24 -16.01 -5.02 4.44
CA PRO A 24 -14.58 -4.84 4.41
C PRO A 24 -14.18 -4.20 3.08
N LYS A 25 -13.24 -3.24 3.13
CA LYS A 25 -12.61 -2.73 1.92
C LYS A 25 -11.81 -3.85 1.27
N ALA A 26 -12.37 -4.46 0.24
CA ALA A 26 -11.68 -5.47 -0.55
C ALA A 26 -10.75 -4.78 -1.55
N ALA A 27 -9.45 -4.83 -1.30
CA ALA A 27 -8.46 -4.51 -2.33
C ALA A 27 -8.51 -5.61 -3.39
N LYS A 28 -8.61 -5.23 -4.67
CA LYS A 28 -8.41 -6.17 -5.75
C LYS A 28 -6.93 -6.51 -5.79
N ALA A 29 -6.59 -7.78 -5.57
CA ALA A 29 -5.23 -8.26 -5.80
C ALA A 29 -4.94 -8.14 -7.30
N ALA A 30 -4.06 -7.22 -7.66
CA ALA A 30 -3.47 -7.19 -8.99
C ALA A 30 -2.34 -8.23 -8.99
N GLY A 31 -2.37 -9.18 -9.94
CA GLY A 31 -1.29 -10.17 -10.09
C GLY A 31 0.00 -9.56 -10.64
N GLU A 32 -0.06 -8.35 -11.17
CA GLU A 32 1.06 -7.62 -11.78
C GLU A 32 0.95 -6.13 -11.44
N LEU A 33 2.10 -5.52 -11.14
CA LEU A 33 2.24 -4.08 -10.91
C LEU A 33 3.29 -3.54 -11.89
N THR A 34 2.84 -2.71 -12.84
CA THR A 34 3.74 -2.02 -13.78
C THR A 34 3.98 -0.59 -13.29
N ILE A 35 5.25 -0.23 -13.06
CA ILE A 35 5.66 1.12 -12.66
C ILE A 35 6.61 1.68 -13.73
N ALA A 36 6.30 2.88 -14.23
CA ALA A 36 7.18 3.58 -15.15
C ALA A 36 8.22 4.40 -14.38
N TYR A 37 9.50 4.24 -14.74
CA TYR A 37 10.61 5.01 -14.20
C TYR A 37 11.13 5.98 -15.26
N ASN A 38 11.48 7.20 -14.87
CA ASN A 38 11.99 8.24 -15.77
C ASN A 38 13.51 8.12 -16.03
N VAL A 39 14.19 7.18 -15.37
CA VAL A 39 15.62 6.92 -15.49
C VAL A 39 15.87 5.41 -15.57
N ASN A 40 16.93 5.03 -16.28
CA ASN A 40 17.38 3.64 -16.33
C ASN A 40 18.12 3.25 -15.03
N LEU A 41 18.13 1.95 -14.72
CA LEU A 41 18.91 1.39 -13.62
C LEU A 41 20.40 1.27 -14.03
N PRO A 42 21.34 1.97 -13.37
CA PRO A 42 22.76 1.92 -13.76
C PRO A 42 23.46 0.60 -13.42
N SER A 43 23.13 0.03 -12.26
CA SER A 43 23.72 -1.21 -11.72
C SER A 43 22.72 -1.86 -10.77
N TRP A 44 22.75 -3.20 -10.67
CA TRP A 44 22.00 -3.94 -9.65
C TRP A 44 22.70 -3.99 -8.29
N ASP A 45 23.95 -3.54 -8.21
CA ASP A 45 24.63 -3.33 -6.94
C ASP A 45 24.24 -1.97 -6.36
N PRO A 46 23.44 -1.92 -5.28
CA PRO A 46 22.94 -0.68 -4.70
C PRO A 46 24.03 0.11 -3.97
N THR A 47 25.26 -0.40 -3.85
CA THR A 47 26.35 0.24 -3.08
C THR A 47 27.36 0.98 -3.97
N THR A 48 27.14 0.99 -5.29
CA THR A 48 28.13 1.48 -6.26
C THR A 48 27.68 2.74 -7.01
N GLY A 49 28.58 3.72 -7.13
CA GLY A 49 28.43 4.85 -8.04
C GLY A 49 27.07 5.59 -7.94
N PRO A 50 26.45 5.98 -9.08
CA PRO A 50 25.15 6.64 -9.10
C PRO A 50 24.00 5.79 -8.53
N SER A 51 24.16 4.47 -8.46
CA SER A 51 23.14 3.56 -7.90
C SER A 51 22.93 3.76 -6.41
N ALA A 52 23.97 4.15 -5.66
CA ALA A 52 23.92 4.31 -4.20
C ALA A 52 23.21 5.58 -3.73
N VAL A 53 23.08 6.58 -4.60
CA VAL A 53 22.66 7.94 -4.22
C VAL A 53 21.42 8.44 -4.94
N ASN A 54 20.85 7.65 -5.86
CA ASN A 54 19.69 8.06 -6.64
C ASN A 54 18.36 7.61 -5.98
N PRO A 55 17.56 8.53 -5.42
CA PRO A 55 16.33 8.17 -4.73
C PRO A 55 15.24 7.63 -5.66
N THR A 56 15.25 7.99 -6.95
CA THR A 56 14.25 7.56 -7.92
C THR A 56 14.25 6.05 -8.14
N ILE A 57 15.41 5.40 -8.01
CA ILE A 57 15.57 3.95 -8.23
C ILE A 57 15.59 3.14 -6.93
N GLN A 58 15.49 3.76 -5.75
CA GLN A 58 15.49 3.07 -4.45
C GLN A 58 14.39 1.99 -4.36
N GLY A 59 13.19 2.27 -4.90
CA GLY A 59 12.08 1.31 -4.91
C GLY A 59 12.36 0.03 -5.70
N LEU A 60 13.24 0.09 -6.71
CA LEU A 60 13.66 -1.11 -7.46
C LEU A 60 14.48 -2.04 -6.56
N TYR A 61 15.42 -1.50 -5.78
CA TYR A 61 16.20 -2.30 -4.85
C TYR A 61 15.35 -2.86 -3.71
N GLN A 62 14.41 -2.09 -3.18
CA GLN A 62 13.49 -2.57 -2.14
C GLN A 62 12.54 -3.69 -2.62
N SER A 63 12.39 -3.87 -3.94
CA SER A 63 11.63 -4.98 -4.52
C SER A 63 12.41 -6.29 -4.56
N VAL A 64 13.73 -6.26 -4.30
CA VAL A 64 14.65 -7.41 -4.43
C VAL A 64 15.47 -7.64 -3.16
N PHE A 65 15.73 -6.59 -2.38
CA PHE A 65 16.56 -6.62 -1.17
C PHE A 65 15.79 -6.10 0.04
N ASP A 66 15.99 -6.77 1.17
CA ASP A 66 15.46 -6.32 2.45
C ASP A 66 16.36 -5.27 3.09
N GLN A 67 15.73 -4.26 3.70
CA GLN A 67 16.43 -3.26 4.50
C GLN A 67 16.69 -3.78 5.92
N PHE A 68 17.79 -3.35 6.53
CA PHE A 68 18.03 -3.60 7.96
C PHE A 68 16.94 -2.98 8.83
N ILE A 69 16.73 -1.69 8.66
CA ILE A 69 15.69 -0.91 9.35
C ILE A 69 14.96 -0.08 8.28
N PRO A 70 13.81 -0.54 7.77
CA PRO A 70 12.99 0.20 6.81
C PRO A 70 12.29 1.42 7.44
N GLN A 71 11.81 2.31 6.57
CA GLN A 71 11.06 3.51 6.95
C GLN A 71 9.69 3.51 6.27
N LYS A 72 8.63 3.79 7.05
CA LYS A 72 7.26 3.97 6.54
C LYS A 72 7.09 5.32 5.84
N PRO A 73 6.03 5.52 5.04
CA PRO A 73 5.73 6.82 4.43
C PRO A 73 5.56 7.98 5.41
N ASP A 74 5.22 7.70 6.67
CA ASP A 74 5.14 8.68 7.76
C ASP A 74 6.49 8.95 8.47
N LEU A 75 7.59 8.45 7.88
CA LEU A 75 8.96 8.53 8.38
C LEU A 75 9.25 7.71 9.65
N SER A 76 8.26 6.99 10.19
CA SER A 76 8.50 6.09 11.31
C SER A 76 9.35 4.89 10.88
N PHE A 77 10.31 4.49 11.71
CA PHE A 77 11.03 3.24 11.49
C PHE A 77 10.11 2.05 11.71
N THR A 78 10.39 0.97 11.00
CA THR A 78 9.69 -0.29 11.14
C THR A 78 10.69 -1.44 11.11
N PRO A 79 10.41 -2.57 11.79
CA PRO A 79 11.29 -3.74 11.75
C PRO A 79 11.54 -4.24 10.32
N GLY A 80 12.79 -4.59 10.04
CA GLY A 80 13.23 -5.24 8.80
C GLY A 80 14.04 -6.50 9.13
N LEU A 81 15.24 -6.63 8.55
CA LEU A 81 16.18 -7.68 8.98
C LEU A 81 16.61 -7.49 10.45
N LEU A 82 16.66 -6.24 10.92
CA LEU A 82 16.84 -5.91 12.33
C LEU A 82 15.47 -5.59 12.94
N THR A 83 15.13 -6.29 14.02
CA THR A 83 13.83 -6.13 14.69
C THR A 83 13.87 -5.20 15.88
N GLU A 84 15.06 -4.94 16.43
CA GLU A 84 15.29 -4.07 17.57
C GLU A 84 16.54 -3.22 17.36
N TRP A 85 16.54 -2.00 17.88
CA TRP A 85 17.63 -1.05 17.81
C TRP A 85 17.51 -0.04 18.97
N GLY A 86 18.60 0.65 19.28
CA GLY A 86 18.66 1.63 20.38
C GLY A 86 19.68 2.73 20.09
N TRP A 87 19.73 3.73 20.98
CA TRP A 87 20.62 4.89 20.92
C TRP A 87 21.55 4.90 22.12
#